data_AF-A0A1R4KEF5-F1
#
_entry.id   AF-A0A1R4KEF5-F1
#
_cell.length_a   1.000
_cell.length_b   1.000
_cell.length_c   1.000
_cell.angle_alpha   90.00
_cell.angle_beta   90.00
_cell.angle_gamma   90.00
#
_symmetry.space_group_name_H-M   'P 1'
#
loop_
_entity.id
_entity.type
_entity.pdbx_description
1 polymer ?
#
loop_
_entity_poly.entity_id
_entity_poly.type
_entity_poly.pdbx_seq_one_letter_code
_entity_poly.pdbx_strand_id
1 'polypeptide(L)'
;MARDVGATGESVTVRIPPVADGRLNVTLQGDGLRASGALDVSQAIVQHLKDVSVSIETQHLSLSSTPQPKALQVLADLRAVDAAHPFGTIVLDDKGLVATVAGDVGAADGAERMLRESSSGIWADMQIAIGGDTGSDHTDAGAAGLELAEWIESELGVPVSTNRGSLTVPLDSVESFTAASQAIAEHNPERLRVVLVNKEAKPRFRVGSRAVNTALSPEENAYPQWVQWWQEFEKTELVEVVEVSDDGVAVWLTSDASDQGSVDKAERVAARIADEYGLAWYEVNNRRTEL
;
A
#
# COMPACT_ATOMS: atom_id res chain seq x y z
N MET A 1 14.05 -30.42 -0.26
CA MET A 1 15.37 -30.78 -0.82
C MET A 1 15.88 -29.53 -1.51
N ALA A 2 16.85 -28.81 -0.92
CA ALA A 2 17.40 -27.61 -1.54
C ALA A 2 18.28 -28.04 -2.72
N ARG A 3 18.02 -27.49 -3.91
CA ARG A 3 18.90 -27.62 -5.08
C ARG A 3 19.38 -26.21 -5.42
N ASP A 4 20.67 -26.07 -5.61
CA ASP A 4 21.29 -24.87 -6.18
C ASP A 4 20.79 -24.73 -7.62
N VAL A 5 20.02 -23.67 -7.89
CA VAL A 5 19.53 -23.32 -9.22
C VAL A 5 19.83 -21.83 -9.42
N GLY A 6 21.12 -21.48 -9.51
CA GLY A 6 21.55 -20.11 -9.75
C GLY A 6 22.80 -20.08 -10.62
N ALA A 7 22.72 -19.42 -11.77
CA ALA A 7 23.87 -19.13 -12.64
C ALA A 7 24.69 -17.90 -12.17
N THR A 8 24.32 -17.30 -11.03
CA THR A 8 24.81 -15.99 -10.56
C THR A 8 25.50 -16.01 -9.18
N GLY A 9 25.62 -17.17 -8.52
CA GLY A 9 26.23 -17.26 -7.19
C GLY A 9 25.32 -16.80 -6.04
N GLU A 10 24.04 -16.60 -6.31
CA GLU A 10 23.00 -16.25 -5.32
C GLU A 10 22.40 -17.54 -4.72
N SER A 11 22.38 -17.65 -3.39
CA SER A 11 21.78 -18.80 -2.72
C SER A 11 20.26 -18.66 -2.70
N VAL A 12 19.54 -19.48 -3.45
CA VAL A 12 18.08 -19.47 -3.50
C VAL A 12 17.52 -20.57 -2.62
N THR A 13 16.77 -20.20 -1.57
CA THR A 13 16.00 -21.18 -0.80
C THR A 13 14.65 -21.40 -1.45
N VAL A 14 14.44 -22.58 -2.04
CA VAL A 14 13.15 -23.02 -2.57
C VAL A 14 12.37 -23.76 -1.47
N ARG A 15 11.27 -23.18 -0.99
CA ARG A 15 10.32 -23.88 -0.11
C ARG A 15 9.16 -24.43 -0.94
N ILE A 16 9.01 -25.76 -0.90
CA ILE A 16 7.88 -26.48 -1.49
C ILE A 16 7.10 -27.10 -0.32
N PRO A 17 5.93 -26.55 0.07
CA PRO A 17 5.08 -27.21 1.05
C PRO A 17 4.52 -28.52 0.47
N PRO A 18 4.12 -29.48 1.33
CA PRO A 18 3.46 -30.69 0.86
C PRO A 18 2.21 -30.33 0.04
N VAL A 19 2.09 -30.95 -1.14
CA VAL A 19 1.02 -30.71 -2.10
C VAL A 19 -0.31 -31.16 -1.49
N ALA A 20 -1.15 -30.21 -1.09
CA ALA A 20 -2.58 -30.42 -1.05
C ALA A 20 -3.14 -29.89 -2.39
N ASP A 21 -3.94 -30.70 -3.09
CA ASP A 21 -4.77 -30.25 -4.22
C ASP A 21 -4.05 -29.83 -5.52
N GLY A 22 -2.87 -30.38 -5.83
CA GLY A 22 -2.20 -30.17 -7.13
C GLY A 22 -1.59 -28.77 -7.33
N ARG A 23 -1.42 -28.01 -6.25
CA ARG A 23 -0.78 -26.69 -6.24
C ARG A 23 0.65 -26.78 -5.70
N LEU A 24 1.58 -26.09 -6.37
CA LEU A 24 2.94 -25.90 -5.92
C LEU A 24 3.16 -24.43 -5.56
N ASN A 25 3.48 -24.15 -4.30
CA ASN A 25 3.95 -22.83 -3.90
C ASN A 25 5.48 -22.84 -3.88
N VAL A 26 6.08 -21.90 -4.60
CA VAL A 26 7.52 -21.72 -4.71
C VAL A 26 7.84 -20.36 -4.08
N THR A 27 8.33 -20.38 -2.85
CA THR A 27 8.92 -19.17 -2.24
C THR A 27 10.41 -19.16 -2.56
N LEU A 28 10.91 -18.09 -3.17
CA LEU A 28 12.34 -17.86 -3.40
C LEU A 28 12.80 -16.75 -2.46
N GLN A 29 13.79 -17.06 -1.63
CA GLN A 29 14.48 -16.09 -0.78
C GLN A 29 15.96 -16.07 -1.16
N GLY A 30 16.47 -14.88 -1.46
CA GLY A 30 17.88 -14.61 -1.74
C GLY A 30 18.16 -13.12 -1.56
N ASP A 31 19.27 -12.79 -0.90
CA ASP A 31 19.71 -11.40 -0.72
C ASP A 31 20.17 -10.83 -2.08
N GLY A 32 19.53 -9.75 -2.54
CA GLY A 32 19.95 -9.01 -3.75
C GLY A 32 19.41 -9.54 -5.09
N LEU A 33 18.52 -10.53 -5.07
CA LEU A 33 17.91 -11.10 -6.28
C LEU A 33 16.97 -10.07 -6.93
N ARG A 34 17.43 -9.36 -7.98
CA ARG A 34 16.60 -8.42 -8.75
C ARG A 34 15.47 -9.16 -9.50
N ALA A 35 14.47 -8.42 -9.99
CA ALA A 35 13.35 -8.99 -10.76
C ALA A 35 13.81 -9.90 -11.91
N SER A 36 14.87 -9.52 -12.63
CA SER A 36 15.48 -10.34 -13.69
C SER A 36 15.96 -11.72 -13.20
N GLY A 37 16.65 -11.77 -12.06
CA GLY A 37 17.08 -13.02 -11.41
C GLY A 37 15.89 -13.85 -10.92
N ALA A 38 14.85 -13.18 -10.39
CA ALA A 38 13.61 -13.83 -9.99
C ALA A 38 12.90 -14.48 -11.17
N LEU A 39 12.81 -13.80 -12.32
CA LEU A 39 12.21 -14.33 -13.55
C LEU A 39 12.97 -15.54 -14.09
N ASP A 40 14.31 -15.48 -14.10
CA ASP A 40 15.18 -16.57 -14.60
C ASP A 40 15.01 -17.84 -13.79
N VAL A 41 15.11 -17.74 -12.46
CA VAL A 41 14.96 -18.87 -11.53
C VAL A 41 13.55 -19.43 -11.59
N SER A 42 12.54 -18.55 -11.63
CA SER A 42 11.13 -18.94 -11.74
C SER A 42 10.86 -19.75 -13.00
N GLN A 43 11.35 -19.29 -14.15
CA GLN A 43 11.16 -19.99 -15.41
C GLN A 43 11.84 -21.35 -15.40
N ALA A 44 13.07 -21.43 -14.88
CA ALA A 44 13.80 -22.70 -14.75
C ALA A 44 13.02 -23.70 -13.87
N ILE A 45 12.45 -23.25 -12.74
CA ILE A 45 11.63 -24.09 -11.87
C ILE A 45 10.38 -24.56 -12.61
N VAL A 46 9.60 -23.64 -13.20
CA VAL A 46 8.33 -23.97 -13.87
C VAL A 46 8.53 -24.91 -15.05
N GLN A 47 9.65 -24.80 -15.79
CA GLN A 47 9.99 -25.71 -16.90
C GLN A 47 10.14 -27.18 -16.46
N HIS A 48 10.52 -27.41 -15.20
CA HIS A 48 10.71 -28.76 -14.66
C HIS A 48 9.45 -29.33 -13.99
N LEU A 49 8.38 -28.55 -13.88
CA LEU A 49 7.10 -29.01 -13.36
C LEU A 49 6.25 -29.61 -14.49
N LYS A 50 5.27 -30.45 -14.15
CA LYS A 50 4.32 -31.01 -15.12
C LYS A 50 2.94 -31.05 -14.48
N ASP A 51 1.94 -30.57 -15.21
CA ASP A 51 0.51 -30.69 -14.87
C ASP A 51 0.14 -30.15 -13.47
N VAL A 52 0.78 -29.05 -13.05
CA VAL A 52 0.52 -28.37 -11.78
C VAL A 52 0.24 -26.88 -11.98
N SER A 53 -0.52 -26.30 -11.07
CA SER A 53 -0.58 -24.84 -10.93
C SER A 53 0.55 -24.37 -10.01
N VAL A 54 1.21 -23.29 -10.41
CA VAL A 54 2.38 -22.75 -9.71
C VAL A 54 2.04 -21.38 -9.17
N SER A 55 2.31 -21.18 -7.89
CA SER A 55 2.40 -19.85 -7.27
C SER A 55 3.86 -19.55 -7.00
N ILE A 56 4.32 -18.35 -7.34
CA ILE A 56 5.71 -17.92 -7.14
C ILE A 56 5.67 -16.68 -6.27
N GLU A 57 6.46 -16.67 -5.20
CA GLU A 57 6.57 -15.51 -4.33
C GLU A 57 8.04 -15.26 -4.01
N THR A 58 8.51 -14.07 -4.36
CA THR A 58 9.86 -13.56 -4.14
C THR A 58 9.76 -12.11 -3.68
N GLN A 59 10.88 -11.48 -3.33
CA GLN A 59 10.90 -10.05 -2.98
C GLN A 59 10.44 -9.15 -4.14
N HIS A 60 10.71 -9.53 -5.40
CA HIS A 60 10.50 -8.67 -6.58
C HIS A 60 9.52 -9.26 -7.60
N LEU A 61 8.95 -10.43 -7.32
CA LEU A 61 8.06 -11.16 -8.21
C LEU A 61 7.05 -11.94 -7.37
N SER A 62 5.77 -11.64 -7.58
CA SER A 62 4.63 -12.41 -7.09
C SER A 62 3.80 -12.86 -8.29
N LEU A 63 3.58 -14.17 -8.41
CA LEU A 63 2.71 -14.78 -9.41
C LEU A 63 1.70 -15.66 -8.67
N SER A 64 0.43 -15.31 -8.77
CA SER A 64 -0.66 -16.12 -8.25
C SER A 64 -0.77 -17.47 -8.96
N SER A 65 -1.47 -18.42 -8.34
CA SER A 65 -1.57 -19.81 -8.78
C SER A 65 -2.01 -19.92 -10.25
N THR A 66 -1.05 -20.21 -11.13
CA THR A 66 -1.24 -20.20 -12.58
C THR A 66 -0.91 -21.58 -13.16
N PRO A 67 -1.73 -22.14 -14.07
CA PRO A 67 -1.40 -23.40 -14.75
C PRO A 67 -0.04 -23.32 -15.45
N GLN A 68 0.79 -24.36 -15.30
CA GLN A 68 2.17 -24.36 -15.79
C GLN A 68 2.36 -23.83 -17.24
N PRO A 69 1.58 -24.25 -18.25
CA PRO A 69 1.77 -23.72 -19.62
C PRO A 69 1.56 -22.21 -19.72
N LYS A 70 0.56 -21.68 -18.98
CA LYS A 70 0.30 -20.24 -18.90
C LYS A 70 1.41 -19.53 -18.13
N ALA A 71 1.88 -20.11 -17.03
CA ALA A 71 2.99 -19.54 -16.23
C ALA A 71 4.29 -19.45 -17.05
N LEU A 72 4.61 -20.46 -17.87
CA LEU A 72 5.78 -20.42 -18.75
C LEU A 72 5.70 -19.29 -19.77
N GLN A 73 4.55 -19.09 -20.39
CA GLN A 73 4.36 -18.03 -21.36
C GLN A 73 4.39 -16.64 -20.70
N VAL A 74 3.74 -16.48 -19.54
CA VAL A 74 3.81 -15.25 -18.74
C VAL A 74 5.26 -14.89 -18.40
N LEU A 75 6.04 -15.84 -17.89
CA LEU A 75 7.44 -15.61 -17.53
C LEU A 75 8.30 -15.29 -18.76
N ALA A 76 8.02 -15.90 -19.92
CA ALA A 76 8.73 -15.59 -21.16
C ALA A 76 8.44 -14.16 -21.64
N ASP A 77 7.18 -13.73 -21.59
CA ASP A 77 6.76 -12.39 -21.98
C ASP A 77 7.36 -11.34 -21.03
N LEU A 78 7.26 -11.56 -19.72
CA LEU A 78 7.87 -10.67 -18.71
C LEU A 78 9.39 -10.56 -18.89
N ARG A 79 10.10 -11.65 -19.22
CA ARG A 79 11.53 -11.60 -19.54
C ARG A 79 11.85 -10.79 -20.79
N ALA A 80 11.01 -10.87 -21.82
CA ALA A 80 11.20 -10.10 -23.04
C ALA A 80 11.07 -8.59 -22.75
N VAL A 81 10.14 -8.22 -21.87
CA VAL A 81 9.98 -6.84 -21.40
C VAL A 81 11.15 -6.41 -20.51
N ASP A 82 11.52 -7.22 -19.51
CA ASP A 82 12.65 -6.94 -18.60
C ASP A 82 13.97 -6.66 -19.33
N ALA A 83 14.19 -7.32 -20.47
CA ALA A 83 15.37 -7.09 -21.29
C ALA A 83 15.43 -5.69 -21.93
N ALA A 84 14.28 -5.04 -22.15
CA ALA A 84 14.19 -3.70 -22.72
C ALA A 84 13.91 -2.62 -21.66
N HIS A 85 13.07 -2.96 -20.67
CA HIS A 85 12.59 -2.12 -19.59
C HIS A 85 12.75 -2.92 -18.28
N PRO A 86 13.93 -2.85 -17.62
CA PRO A 86 14.21 -3.67 -16.44
C PRO A 86 13.18 -3.44 -15.34
N PHE A 87 12.58 -4.52 -14.82
CA PHE A 87 11.61 -4.40 -13.74
C PHE A 87 12.28 -4.15 -12.39
N GLY A 88 11.63 -3.36 -11.55
CA GLY A 88 11.90 -3.26 -10.11
C GLY A 88 11.13 -4.35 -9.35
N THR A 89 9.81 -4.33 -9.48
CA THR A 89 8.88 -5.29 -8.87
C THR A 89 7.77 -5.69 -9.82
N ILE A 90 7.25 -6.91 -9.66
CA ILE A 90 6.22 -7.51 -10.51
C ILE A 90 5.23 -8.25 -9.62
N VAL A 91 3.95 -7.92 -9.71
CA VAL A 91 2.85 -8.61 -9.02
C VAL A 91 1.79 -8.96 -10.06
N LEU A 92 1.53 -10.25 -10.23
CA LEU A 92 0.50 -10.76 -11.13
C LEU A 92 -0.48 -11.66 -10.37
N ASP A 93 -1.71 -11.18 -10.24
CA ASP A 93 -2.80 -11.89 -9.57
C ASP A 93 -4.02 -12.07 -10.49
N ASP A 94 -5.18 -12.39 -9.90
CA ASP A 94 -6.45 -12.55 -10.60
C ASP A 94 -7.06 -11.23 -11.08
N LYS A 95 -6.61 -10.08 -10.52
CA LYS A 95 -7.05 -8.74 -10.91
C LYS A 95 -6.21 -8.19 -12.05
N GLY A 96 -4.92 -8.53 -12.13
CA GLY A 96 -4.08 -8.14 -13.24
C GLY A 96 -2.59 -8.12 -12.91
N LEU A 97 -1.83 -7.41 -13.75
CA LEU A 97 -0.42 -7.13 -13.57
C LEU A 97 -0.23 -5.75 -12.99
N VAL A 98 0.55 -5.65 -11.91
CA VAL A 98 1.07 -4.41 -11.34
C VAL A 98 2.57 -4.52 -11.26
N ALA A 99 3.30 -3.61 -11.89
CA ALA A 99 4.76 -3.67 -11.93
C ALA A 99 5.40 -2.29 -11.85
N THR A 100 6.70 -2.25 -11.55
CA THR A 100 7.53 -1.04 -11.67
C THR A 100 8.68 -1.32 -12.61
N VAL A 101 9.09 -0.33 -13.41
CA VAL A 101 10.26 -0.42 -14.29
C VAL A 101 11.26 0.69 -14.00
N ALA A 102 12.54 0.39 -14.17
CA ALA A 102 13.59 1.38 -14.12
C ALA A 102 13.40 2.39 -15.27
N GLY A 103 13.19 3.66 -14.93
CA GLY A 103 13.02 4.74 -15.91
C GLY A 103 11.89 5.70 -15.57
N ASP A 104 11.52 6.52 -16.55
CA ASP A 104 10.40 7.46 -16.47
C ASP A 104 9.10 6.83 -16.98
N VAL A 105 8.02 7.63 -17.04
CA VAL A 105 6.71 7.24 -17.57
C VAL A 105 6.82 6.65 -19.00
N GLY A 106 7.77 7.12 -19.81
CA GLY A 106 7.98 6.58 -21.16
C GLY A 106 8.51 5.14 -21.17
N ALA A 107 9.29 4.76 -20.15
CA ALA A 107 9.71 3.37 -19.97
C ALA A 107 8.54 2.47 -19.54
N ALA A 108 7.67 2.96 -18.67
CA ALA A 108 6.46 2.25 -18.24
C ALA A 108 5.48 2.03 -19.41
N ASP A 109 5.17 3.06 -20.19
CA ASP A 109 4.35 2.99 -21.40
C ASP A 109 4.94 1.98 -22.43
N GLY A 110 6.26 2.00 -22.58
CA GLY A 110 6.99 1.06 -23.43
C GLY A 110 6.81 -0.39 -22.99
N ALA A 111 6.96 -0.65 -21.69
CA ALA A 111 6.80 -1.97 -21.10
C ALA A 111 5.36 -2.49 -21.23
N GLU A 112 4.35 -1.66 -20.93
CA GLU A 112 2.94 -2.07 -21.07
C GLU A 112 2.64 -2.41 -22.53
N ARG A 113 3.04 -1.54 -23.46
CA ARG A 113 2.81 -1.76 -24.89
C ARG A 113 3.43 -3.08 -25.37
N MET A 114 4.65 -3.42 -24.92
CA MET A 114 5.28 -4.70 -25.26
C MET A 114 4.48 -5.90 -24.76
N LEU A 115 3.88 -5.84 -23.55
CA LEU A 115 3.00 -6.89 -23.06
C LEU A 115 1.71 -6.98 -23.87
N ARG A 116 1.06 -5.85 -24.15
CA ARG A 116 -0.17 -5.77 -24.95
C ARG A 116 0.03 -6.29 -26.37
N GLU A 117 1.19 -6.01 -26.97
CA GLU A 117 1.56 -6.45 -28.32
C GLU A 117 2.12 -7.88 -28.35
N SER A 118 2.27 -8.55 -27.20
CA SER A 118 2.78 -9.92 -27.14
C SER A 118 1.90 -10.88 -27.94
N SER A 119 2.56 -11.70 -28.75
CA SER A 119 1.92 -12.75 -29.55
C SER A 119 1.19 -13.83 -28.73
N SER A 120 1.39 -13.88 -27.41
CA SER A 120 0.71 -14.84 -26.53
C SER A 120 -0.78 -14.59 -26.38
N GLY A 121 -1.23 -13.34 -26.57
CA GLY A 121 -2.61 -12.90 -26.36
C GLY A 121 -3.07 -12.93 -24.89
N ILE A 122 -2.21 -13.32 -23.94
CA ILE A 122 -2.55 -13.43 -22.51
C ILE A 122 -2.94 -12.07 -21.92
N TRP A 123 -2.30 -11.01 -22.42
CA TRP A 123 -2.34 -9.66 -21.89
C TRP A 123 -3.44 -8.80 -22.48
N ALA A 124 -4.15 -9.27 -23.52
CA ALA A 124 -5.11 -8.45 -24.26
C ALA A 124 -6.23 -7.92 -23.36
N ASP A 125 -6.77 -8.77 -22.48
CA ASP A 125 -7.92 -8.45 -21.63
C ASP A 125 -7.54 -8.25 -20.15
N MET A 126 -6.25 -8.24 -19.83
CA MET A 126 -5.77 -8.12 -18.45
C MET A 126 -5.65 -6.65 -18.04
N GLN A 127 -5.96 -6.29 -16.80
CA GLN A 127 -5.56 -4.99 -16.27
C GLN A 127 -4.05 -4.97 -16.10
N ILE A 128 -3.38 -3.98 -16.68
CA ILE A 128 -1.94 -3.82 -16.59
C ILE A 128 -1.70 -2.41 -16.07
N ALA A 129 -0.97 -2.29 -14.98
CA ALA A 129 -0.48 -1.03 -14.46
C ALA A 129 1.03 -1.16 -14.27
N ILE A 130 1.79 -0.32 -14.96
CA ILE A 130 3.25 -0.29 -14.83
C ILE A 130 3.64 1.13 -14.47
N GLY A 131 4.40 1.26 -13.40
CA GLY A 131 4.89 2.54 -12.91
C GLY A 131 6.38 2.72 -13.16
N GLY A 132 6.82 3.98 -13.10
CA GLY A 132 8.25 4.32 -13.10
C GLY A 132 8.86 4.10 -11.72
N ASP A 133 10.16 3.78 -11.66
CA ASP A 133 10.90 3.69 -10.40
C ASP A 133 11.11 5.09 -9.81
N THR A 134 10.17 5.56 -8.98
CA THR A 134 10.27 6.81 -8.20
C THR A 134 11.02 6.61 -6.87
N GLY A 135 11.55 5.41 -6.61
CA GLY A 135 12.19 5.04 -5.35
C GLY A 135 11.23 4.46 -4.29
N SER A 136 9.98 4.21 -4.66
CA SER A 136 8.93 3.63 -3.81
C SER A 136 8.23 2.48 -4.54
N ASP A 137 8.21 1.28 -3.95
CA ASP A 137 7.49 0.13 -4.51
C ASP A 137 6.01 0.16 -4.08
N HIS A 138 5.13 0.56 -5.00
CA HIS A 138 3.69 0.71 -4.75
C HIS A 138 2.86 -0.51 -5.16
N THR A 139 3.51 -1.60 -5.59
CA THR A 139 2.83 -2.74 -6.25
C THR A 139 1.88 -3.51 -5.33
N ASP A 140 2.04 -3.41 -4.02
CA ASP A 140 1.17 -4.04 -3.02
C ASP A 140 -0.18 -3.31 -2.80
N ALA A 141 -0.36 -2.14 -3.39
CA ALA A 141 -1.63 -1.40 -3.40
C ALA A 141 -2.55 -1.76 -4.58
N GLY A 142 -2.08 -2.57 -5.53
CA GLY A 142 -2.82 -2.89 -6.75
C GLY A 142 -2.72 -1.79 -7.82
N ALA A 143 -3.36 -2.01 -8.97
CA ALA A 143 -3.27 -1.10 -10.13
C ALA A 143 -3.74 0.32 -9.81
N ALA A 144 -4.95 0.49 -9.28
CA ALA A 144 -5.45 1.80 -8.89
C ALA A 144 -4.64 2.44 -7.75
N GLY A 145 -4.04 1.63 -6.88
CA GLY A 145 -3.15 2.10 -5.82
C GLY A 145 -1.86 2.68 -6.38
N LEU A 146 -1.27 2.03 -7.38
CA LEU A 146 -0.11 2.53 -8.11
C LEU A 146 -0.46 3.83 -8.84
N GLU A 147 -1.55 3.86 -9.60
CA GLU A 147 -2.00 5.06 -10.34
C GLU A 147 -2.23 6.26 -9.39
N LEU A 148 -2.90 6.03 -8.25
CA LEU A 148 -3.15 7.08 -7.27
C LEU A 148 -1.85 7.54 -6.59
N ALA A 149 -0.93 6.62 -6.28
CA ALA A 149 0.36 6.96 -5.69
C ALA A 149 1.18 7.87 -6.62
N GLU A 150 1.28 7.50 -7.90
CA GLU A 150 1.99 8.30 -8.91
C GLU A 150 1.36 9.67 -9.10
N TRP A 151 0.03 9.75 -9.11
CA TRP A 151 -0.68 11.04 -9.18
C TRP A 151 -0.37 11.90 -7.96
N ILE A 152 -0.39 11.35 -6.74
CA ILE A 152 -0.05 12.11 -5.51
C ILE A 152 1.40 12.61 -5.58
N GLU A 153 2.34 11.76 -5.96
CA GLU A 153 3.76 12.11 -6.04
C GLU A 153 4.01 13.20 -7.09
N SER A 154 3.34 13.13 -8.25
CA SER A 154 3.48 14.11 -9.33
C SER A 154 2.77 15.43 -9.04
N GLU A 155 1.49 15.40 -8.67
CA GLU A 155 0.64 16.59 -8.57
C GLU A 155 0.72 17.28 -7.21
N LEU A 156 0.84 16.50 -6.12
CA LEU A 156 0.97 17.06 -4.77
C LEU A 156 2.43 17.24 -4.36
N GLY A 157 3.38 16.58 -5.05
CA GLY A 157 4.81 16.67 -4.73
C GLY A 157 5.16 16.01 -3.39
N VAL A 158 4.34 15.06 -2.95
CA VAL A 158 4.46 14.40 -1.64
C VAL A 158 4.79 12.93 -1.85
N PRO A 159 5.82 12.36 -1.20
CA PRO A 159 6.14 10.95 -1.34
C PRO A 159 5.01 10.08 -0.80
N VAL A 160 4.74 8.93 -1.42
CA VAL A 160 3.73 7.98 -0.93
C VAL A 160 4.41 6.72 -0.42
N SER A 161 3.78 6.07 0.56
CA SER A 161 4.17 4.72 0.98
C SER A 161 2.94 3.83 0.99
N THR A 162 3.07 2.62 0.47
CA THR A 162 1.98 1.65 0.40
C THR A 162 2.19 0.54 1.43
N ASN A 163 1.07 0.01 1.91
CA ASN A 163 1.04 -1.16 2.78
C ASN A 163 -0.30 -1.87 2.64
N ARG A 164 -0.29 -3.05 2.00
CA ARG A 164 -1.43 -3.98 1.92
C ARG A 164 -2.74 -3.28 1.51
N GLY A 165 -2.74 -2.62 0.36
CA GLY A 165 -3.93 -1.91 -0.14
C GLY A 165 -4.26 -0.59 0.56
N SER A 166 -3.32 -0.02 1.31
CA SER A 166 -3.43 1.32 1.90
C SER A 166 -2.30 2.21 1.40
N LEU A 167 -2.61 3.47 1.09
CA LEU A 167 -1.63 4.51 0.86
C LEU A 167 -1.45 5.33 2.14
N THR A 168 -0.21 5.67 2.48
CA THR A 168 0.16 6.56 3.57
C THR A 168 0.88 7.76 2.99
N VAL A 169 0.33 8.96 3.24
CA VAL A 169 0.78 10.22 2.65
C VAL A 169 1.28 11.14 3.79
N PRO A 170 2.60 11.28 3.97
CA PRO A 170 3.19 12.22 4.92
C PRO A 170 3.04 13.67 4.45
N LEU A 171 2.37 14.51 5.23
CA LEU A 171 2.23 15.94 4.95
C LEU A 171 2.98 16.77 5.98
N ASP A 172 3.53 17.91 5.55
CA ASP A 172 4.35 18.79 6.40
C ASP A 172 3.55 19.55 7.46
N SER A 173 2.24 19.72 7.26
CA SER A 173 1.36 20.45 8.18
C SER A 173 -0.03 19.80 8.25
N VAL A 174 -0.73 19.93 9.38
CA VAL A 174 -2.10 19.40 9.54
C VAL A 174 -3.11 20.27 8.77
N GLU A 175 -2.81 21.55 8.59
CA GLU A 175 -3.62 22.49 7.81
C GLU A 175 -3.74 22.09 6.33
N SER A 176 -2.77 21.36 5.78
CA SER A 176 -2.85 20.87 4.40
C SER A 176 -3.71 19.61 4.25
N PHE A 177 -4.10 18.93 5.34
CA PHE A 177 -4.84 17.67 5.28
C PHE A 177 -6.19 17.83 4.59
N THR A 178 -6.91 18.93 4.87
CA THR A 178 -8.20 19.20 4.24
C THR A 178 -8.08 19.32 2.73
N ALA A 179 -7.13 20.14 2.23
CA ALA A 179 -6.95 20.34 0.80
C ALA A 179 -6.42 19.07 0.10
N ALA A 180 -5.41 18.42 0.69
CA ALA A 180 -4.85 17.19 0.15
C ALA A 180 -5.88 16.05 0.12
N SER A 181 -6.62 15.84 1.21
CA SER A 181 -7.67 14.80 1.25
C SER A 181 -8.77 15.04 0.22
N GLN A 182 -9.17 16.29 -0.04
CA GLN A 182 -10.15 16.61 -1.08
C GLN A 182 -9.61 16.31 -2.47
N ALA A 183 -8.39 16.76 -2.79
CA ALA A 183 -7.78 16.52 -4.07
C ALA A 183 -7.57 15.01 -4.34
N ILE A 184 -7.12 14.26 -3.32
CA ILE A 184 -6.96 12.80 -3.39
C ILE A 184 -8.32 12.12 -3.54
N ALA A 185 -9.35 12.54 -2.80
CA ALA A 185 -10.69 11.97 -2.89
C ALA A 185 -11.27 12.08 -4.31
N GLU A 186 -11.06 13.22 -4.98
CA GLU A 186 -11.50 13.43 -6.38
C GLU A 186 -10.78 12.51 -7.38
N HIS A 187 -9.56 12.07 -7.06
CA HIS A 187 -8.73 11.20 -7.90
C HIS A 187 -8.69 9.75 -7.42
N ASN A 188 -9.51 9.38 -6.44
CA ASN A 188 -9.58 8.04 -5.86
C ASN A 188 -10.91 7.33 -6.20
N PRO A 189 -11.21 7.04 -7.48
CA PRO A 189 -12.50 6.46 -7.89
C PRO A 189 -12.73 5.05 -7.32
N GLU A 190 -11.64 4.32 -7.03
CA GLU A 190 -11.70 2.98 -6.45
C GLU A 190 -11.82 2.98 -4.93
N ARG A 191 -12.02 4.16 -4.30
CA ARG A 191 -12.29 4.23 -2.86
C ARG A 191 -11.17 3.58 -2.04
N LEU A 192 -9.93 3.73 -2.50
CA LEU A 192 -8.76 3.20 -1.83
C LEU A 192 -8.60 3.84 -0.46
N ARG A 193 -7.97 3.09 0.44
CA ARG A 193 -7.67 3.57 1.77
C ARG A 193 -6.47 4.51 1.72
N VAL A 194 -6.66 5.74 2.20
CA VAL A 194 -5.60 6.76 2.27
C VAL A 194 -5.47 7.30 3.69
N VAL A 195 -4.27 7.20 4.24
CA VAL A 195 -3.92 7.70 5.59
C VAL A 195 -2.98 8.89 5.46
N LEU A 196 -3.47 10.08 5.82
CA LEU A 196 -2.63 11.27 5.91
C LEU A 196 -1.95 11.29 7.28
N VAL A 197 -0.63 11.52 7.30
CA VAL A 197 0.16 11.51 8.53
C VAL A 197 1.03 12.76 8.63
N ASN A 198 1.18 13.28 9.84
CA ASN A 198 2.16 14.32 10.14
C ASN A 198 2.85 13.96 11.45
N LYS A 199 4.17 13.74 11.39
CA LYS A 199 4.97 13.29 12.55
C LYS A 199 5.47 14.43 13.42
N GLU A 200 5.50 15.65 12.89
CA GLU A 200 6.09 16.83 13.52
C GLU A 200 5.04 17.71 14.24
N ALA A 201 3.75 17.54 13.90
CA ALA A 201 2.64 18.27 14.48
C ALA A 201 2.52 18.03 15.99
N LYS A 202 2.11 19.07 16.71
CA LYS A 202 1.81 19.04 18.14
C LYS A 202 0.43 19.65 18.38
N PRO A 203 -0.58 18.86 18.80
CA PRO A 203 -0.53 17.43 19.06
C PRO A 203 -0.24 16.61 17.79
N ARG A 204 0.30 15.39 17.94
CA ARG A 204 0.46 14.48 16.80
C ARG A 204 -0.90 14.02 16.31
N PHE A 205 -1.12 14.03 15.01
CA PHE A 205 -2.34 13.51 14.39
C PHE A 205 -2.15 12.02 14.07
N ARG A 206 -3.10 11.19 14.49
CA ARG A 206 -3.14 9.75 14.18
C ARG A 206 -4.53 9.35 13.70
N VAL A 207 -4.56 8.43 12.76
CA VAL A 207 -5.79 7.75 12.34
C VAL A 207 -5.80 6.38 13.00
N GLY A 208 -6.81 6.13 13.83
CA GLY A 208 -6.93 4.91 14.61
C GLY A 208 -7.11 3.68 13.71
N SER A 209 -6.65 2.53 14.19
CA SER A 209 -6.73 1.26 13.45
C SER A 209 -8.17 0.78 13.15
N ARG A 210 -9.18 1.41 13.75
CA ARG A 210 -10.61 1.15 13.47
C ARG A 210 -11.19 2.05 12.37
N ALA A 211 -10.61 3.22 12.14
CA ALA A 211 -10.91 4.11 11.00
C ALA A 211 -10.33 3.58 9.67
N VAL A 212 -9.83 2.35 9.69
CA VAL A 212 -9.07 1.73 8.61
C VAL A 212 -9.96 1.30 7.44
N ASN A 213 -11.28 1.34 7.61
CA ASN A 213 -12.23 0.97 6.56
C ASN A 213 -12.78 2.16 5.78
N THR A 214 -12.39 3.40 6.10
CA THR A 214 -12.89 4.59 5.43
C THR A 214 -12.16 4.79 4.11
N ALA A 215 -12.78 4.24 3.06
CA ALA A 215 -12.50 4.62 1.69
C ALA A 215 -12.57 6.14 1.51
N LEU A 216 -11.50 6.76 1.03
CA LEU A 216 -11.50 8.20 0.82
C LEU A 216 -12.26 8.54 -0.47
N SER A 217 -13.40 9.22 -0.37
CA SER A 217 -14.21 9.68 -1.52
C SER A 217 -14.73 11.10 -1.29
N PRO A 218 -15.14 11.84 -2.34
CA PRO A 218 -15.60 13.22 -2.19
C PRO A 218 -16.83 13.33 -1.28
N GLU A 219 -17.72 12.33 -1.30
CA GLU A 219 -18.93 12.29 -0.48
C GLU A 219 -18.64 11.86 0.97
N GLU A 220 -17.60 11.05 1.19
CA GLU A 220 -17.28 10.42 2.48
C GLU A 220 -15.85 10.77 2.91
N ASN A 221 -15.50 12.06 2.91
CA ASN A 221 -14.20 12.55 3.37
C ASN A 221 -14.26 13.07 4.82
N ALA A 222 -13.69 12.31 5.75
CA ALA A 222 -13.68 12.64 7.18
C ALA A 222 -12.58 13.64 7.60
N TYR A 223 -11.54 13.85 6.77
CA TYR A 223 -10.39 14.69 7.15
C TYR A 223 -10.74 16.14 7.46
N PRO A 224 -11.62 16.85 6.71
CA PRO A 224 -12.01 18.21 7.06
C PRO A 224 -12.55 18.32 8.48
N GLN A 225 -13.35 17.34 8.91
CA GLN A 225 -13.92 17.27 10.25
C GLN A 225 -12.86 16.87 11.30
N TRP A 226 -12.06 15.85 11.01
CA TRP A 226 -10.97 15.41 11.91
C TRP A 226 -9.92 16.50 12.16
N VAL A 227 -9.62 17.32 11.15
CA VAL A 227 -8.73 18.49 11.29
C VAL A 227 -9.33 19.52 12.25
N GLN A 228 -10.65 19.77 12.17
CA GLN A 228 -11.32 20.69 13.11
C GLN A 228 -11.21 20.17 14.55
N TRP A 229 -11.46 18.87 14.77
CA TRP A 229 -11.31 18.26 16.09
C TRP A 229 -9.88 18.41 16.62
N TRP A 230 -8.89 18.12 15.78
CA TRP A 230 -7.48 18.28 16.14
C TRP A 230 -7.14 19.73 16.55
N GLN A 231 -7.64 20.72 15.80
CA GLN A 231 -7.43 22.15 16.11
C GLN A 231 -8.08 22.57 17.44
N GLU A 232 -9.17 21.93 17.86
CA GLU A 232 -9.75 22.19 19.17
C GLU A 232 -8.85 21.69 20.31
N PHE A 233 -8.22 20.53 20.14
CA PHE A 233 -7.27 19.99 21.11
C PHE A 233 -5.95 20.76 21.12
N GLU A 234 -5.46 21.22 19.97
CA GLU A 234 -4.27 22.06 19.86
C GLU A 234 -4.39 23.31 20.76
N LYS A 235 -5.53 24.00 20.72
CA LYS A 235 -5.82 25.20 21.54
C LYS A 235 -5.76 24.93 23.05
N THR A 236 -5.79 23.67 23.49
CA THR A 236 -5.68 23.35 24.91
C THR A 236 -4.25 23.45 25.41
N GLU A 237 -3.26 23.23 24.54
CA GLU A 237 -1.83 23.04 24.83
C GLU A 237 -1.52 21.86 25.78
N LEU A 238 -2.51 20.99 26.04
CA LEU A 238 -2.40 19.87 26.98
C LEU A 238 -2.22 18.52 26.29
N VAL A 239 -2.52 18.43 25.01
CA VAL A 239 -2.62 17.16 24.28
C VAL A 239 -1.31 16.90 23.53
N GLU A 240 -0.79 15.69 23.67
CA GLU A 240 0.38 15.19 22.94
C GLU A 240 -0.03 14.49 21.63
N VAL A 241 -1.13 13.74 21.65
CA VAL A 241 -1.60 12.93 20.52
C VAL A 241 -3.12 13.02 20.45
N VAL A 242 -3.64 13.24 19.25
CA VAL A 242 -5.05 13.07 18.89
C VAL A 242 -5.13 11.92 17.91
N GLU A 243 -5.85 10.87 18.27
CA GLU A 243 -6.20 9.77 17.38
C GLU A 243 -7.69 9.83 17.04
N VAL A 244 -7.99 9.87 15.75
CA VAL A 244 -9.35 9.97 15.23
C VAL A 244 -9.80 8.64 14.62
N SER A 245 -11.10 8.39 14.69
CA SER A 245 -11.75 7.26 14.04
C SER A 245 -13.16 7.60 13.59
N ASP A 246 -13.79 6.69 12.84
CA ASP A 246 -15.14 6.90 12.30
C ASP A 246 -16.19 7.09 13.40
N ASP A 247 -16.01 6.41 14.55
CA ASP A 247 -16.99 6.37 15.63
C ASP A 247 -16.47 6.95 16.96
N GLY A 248 -15.28 7.57 16.97
CA GLY A 248 -14.73 8.12 18.19
C GLY A 248 -13.40 8.85 18.07
N VAL A 249 -12.98 9.45 19.17
CA VAL A 249 -11.74 10.21 19.32
C VAL A 249 -11.00 9.83 20.59
N ALA A 250 -9.70 9.58 20.49
CA ALA A 250 -8.82 9.34 21.63
C ALA A 250 -7.75 10.43 21.73
N VAL A 251 -7.49 10.91 22.94
CA VAL A 251 -6.46 11.90 23.20
C VAL A 251 -5.55 11.47 24.35
N TRP A 252 -4.24 11.66 24.15
CA TRP A 252 -3.23 11.46 25.19
C TRP A 252 -2.64 12.81 25.56
N LEU A 253 -2.53 13.07 26.85
CA LEU A 253 -2.03 14.33 27.39
C LEU A 253 -0.51 14.33 27.46
N THR A 254 0.08 15.52 27.44
CA THR A 254 1.51 15.70 27.71
C THR A 254 1.84 15.25 29.14
N SER A 255 3.11 14.89 29.39
CA SER A 255 3.57 14.47 30.72
C SER A 255 3.27 15.50 31.82
N ASP A 256 3.28 16.78 31.43
CA ASP A 256 3.12 17.92 32.34
C ASP A 256 1.63 18.23 32.63
N ALA A 257 0.71 17.62 31.88
CA ALA A 257 -0.74 17.81 31.98
C ALA A 257 -1.43 16.63 32.70
N SER A 258 -0.80 16.10 33.75
CA SER A 258 -1.29 14.93 34.51
C SER A 258 -2.21 15.26 35.67
N ASP A 259 -2.42 16.55 35.99
CA ASP A 259 -3.34 16.97 37.04
C ASP A 259 -4.81 16.83 36.59
N GLN A 260 -5.71 16.64 37.57
CA GLN A 260 -7.13 16.42 37.28
C GLN A 260 -7.78 17.61 36.53
N GLY A 261 -7.32 18.85 36.74
CA GLY A 261 -7.85 20.02 36.05
C GLY A 261 -7.53 20.01 34.55
N SER A 262 -6.32 19.57 34.20
CA SER A 262 -5.90 19.34 32.81
C SER A 262 -6.72 18.22 32.15
N VAL A 263 -6.94 17.10 32.86
CA VAL A 263 -7.80 16.01 32.37
C VAL A 263 -9.23 16.51 32.12
N ASP A 264 -9.82 17.21 33.08
CA ASP A 264 -11.19 17.76 32.96
C ASP A 264 -11.30 18.75 31.78
N LYS A 265 -10.25 19.51 31.48
CA LYS A 265 -10.25 20.44 30.34
C LYS A 265 -10.25 19.69 29.00
N ALA A 266 -9.42 18.67 28.84
CA ALA A 266 -9.40 17.85 27.63
C ALA A 266 -10.69 17.03 27.48
N GLU A 267 -11.22 16.49 28.58
CA GLU A 267 -12.48 15.74 28.60
C GLU A 267 -13.67 16.60 28.19
N ARG A 268 -13.75 17.87 28.61
CA ARG A 268 -14.79 18.78 28.12
C ARG A 268 -14.76 18.98 26.61
N VAL A 269 -13.57 19.03 26.00
CA VAL A 269 -13.43 19.16 24.54
C VAL A 269 -13.85 17.85 23.86
N ALA A 270 -13.35 16.71 24.34
CA ALA A 270 -13.67 15.40 23.79
C ALA A 270 -15.17 15.07 23.88
N ALA A 271 -15.80 15.31 25.04
CA ALA A 271 -17.21 15.10 25.24
C ALA A 271 -18.07 16.02 24.36
N ARG A 272 -17.68 17.28 24.17
CA ARG A 272 -18.37 18.20 23.26
C ARG A 272 -18.30 17.70 21.81
N ILE A 273 -17.11 17.34 21.34
CA ILE A 273 -16.93 16.79 19.99
C ILE A 273 -17.78 15.54 19.82
N ALA A 274 -17.75 14.63 20.80
CA ALA A 274 -18.50 13.39 20.72
C ALA A 274 -20.03 13.61 20.68
N ASP A 275 -20.55 14.55 21.46
CA ASP A 275 -21.97 14.95 21.45
C ASP A 275 -22.37 15.65 20.14
N GLU A 276 -21.58 16.64 19.69
CA GLU A 276 -21.88 17.45 18.50
C GLU A 276 -21.87 16.62 17.21
N TYR A 277 -21.00 15.61 17.13
CA TYR A 277 -20.81 14.79 15.94
C TYR A 277 -21.37 13.37 16.07
N GLY A 278 -22.07 13.06 17.17
CA GLY A 278 -22.72 11.76 17.37
C GLY A 278 -21.76 10.58 17.41
N LEU A 279 -20.57 10.76 18.01
CA LEU A 279 -19.59 9.70 18.17
C LEU A 279 -20.08 8.67 19.20
N ALA A 280 -19.73 7.41 19.01
CA ALA A 280 -20.08 6.34 19.94
C ALA A 280 -19.22 6.38 21.21
N TRP A 281 -18.02 6.94 21.14
CA TRP A 281 -17.11 6.99 22.28
C TRP A 281 -16.10 8.14 22.18
N TYR A 282 -15.55 8.50 23.34
CA TYR A 282 -14.33 9.30 23.43
C TYR A 282 -13.38 8.72 24.48
N GLU A 283 -12.09 8.98 24.35
CA GLU A 283 -11.07 8.51 25.31
C GLU A 283 -10.10 9.64 25.67
N VAL A 284 -9.88 9.86 26.97
CA VAL A 284 -8.90 10.84 27.47
C VAL A 284 -7.93 10.14 28.41
N ASN A 285 -6.65 10.11 28.04
CA ASN A 285 -5.56 9.53 28.84
C ASN A 285 -5.87 8.10 29.34
N ASN A 286 -6.29 7.22 28.41
CA ASN A 286 -6.71 5.84 28.67
C ASN A 286 -8.00 5.67 29.49
N ARG A 287 -8.80 6.73 29.65
CA ARG A 287 -10.16 6.66 30.21
C ARG A 287 -11.18 6.79 29.09
N ARG A 288 -11.75 5.65 28.71
CA ARG A 288 -12.76 5.56 27.66
C ARG A 288 -14.16 5.76 28.23
N THR A 289 -14.96 6.56 27.54
CA THR A 289 -16.38 6.82 27.81
C THR A 289 -17.19 6.43 26.58
N GLU A 290 -18.20 5.58 26.76
CA GLU A 290 -19.19 5.23 25.73
C GLU A 290 -20.41 6.16 25.87
N LEU A 291 -21.06 6.50 24.75
CA LEU A 291 -22.18 7.44 24.66
C LEU A 291 -23.50 6.77 24.27
#